data_AF-A0A8H3CDZ9-F1
#
_entry.id   AF-A0A8H3CDZ9-F1
#
_cell.length_a   1.000
_cell.length_b   1.000
_cell.length_c   1.000
_cell.angle_alpha   90.00
_cell.angle_beta   90.00
_cell.angle_gamma   90.00
#
_symmetry.space_group_name_H-M   'P 1'
#
loop_
_entity.id
_entity.type
_entity.pdbx_description
1 polymer ?
#
loop_
_entity_poly.entity_id
_entity_poly.type
_entity_poly.pdbx_seq_one_letter_code
_entity_poly.pdbx_strand_id
1 'polypeptide(L)'
;MRFIIALSALVAPVLGVLSPEQIALAQKYAPQFRLTPDEKYFPSSIEYMLPNYKVYDDGGKPLTTQPSPLTASNLDSVVGKGASTWLTVSNTNAGYLTGQNPSTDKVPVYTFIVPKEGGIVDLFYWIFFPYNLGKDIIALGRVGNHIGDWERMTVRTLNGVAISADYNAHSSGNGAGTKPWNDVLKPSGEDRPLGYVASGSHGVWPGPGTWVYEDASVTQCWDRSAPLTHLFRLLFTNSKTKPKMGTGPIWNAKDSVYPIEYLSSAAYSGDQAWLNFQGAWGNKGQTNCWWYAIVKTCSLSNGPGGPYRQDVLTAAFAQASTPGMLSKYSDMNGPLSQTLAPLAIDSYTSFYKLRLDESILQLIDLGGFNRLAVEQACLEYRSSTNTTLLSSTYGSSQLNAGGDRVYSVTVPRCASNSSHVDSYRVGLCTGENNSMCSWAGYRQLRTYLTGKQGITNGTAINLDMDHDNWKWN
;
A
#
# COMPACT_ATOMS: atom_id res chain seq x y z
N MET A 1 -32.69 44.93 15.01
CA MET A 1 -31.89 43.71 15.25
C MET A 1 -32.66 42.50 14.74
N ARG A 2 -32.23 41.93 13.61
CA ARG A 2 -32.66 40.61 13.14
C ARG A 2 -31.38 39.86 12.77
N PHE A 3 -30.97 38.94 13.64
CA PHE A 3 -29.85 38.04 13.36
C PHE A 3 -30.30 37.05 12.30
N ILE A 4 -29.68 37.13 11.13
CA ILE A 4 -29.75 36.06 10.12
C ILE A 4 -28.72 35.03 10.57
N ILE A 5 -29.19 33.97 11.21
CA ILE A 5 -28.39 32.77 11.46
C ILE A 5 -28.36 32.03 10.13
N ALA A 6 -27.25 32.17 9.40
CA ALA A 6 -26.94 31.29 8.28
C ALA A 6 -26.63 29.90 8.87
N LEU A 7 -27.61 29.01 8.81
CA LEU A 7 -27.43 27.60 9.13
C LEU A 7 -26.61 26.98 8.00
N SER A 8 -25.28 27.01 8.11
CA SER A 8 -24.41 26.16 7.29
C SER A 8 -24.72 24.72 7.66
N ALA A 9 -25.43 24.01 6.80
CA ALA A 9 -25.65 22.58 6.95
C ALA A 9 -24.30 21.86 6.97
N LEU A 10 -23.90 21.36 8.14
CA LEU A 10 -22.90 20.30 8.21
C LEU A 10 -23.49 19.07 7.54
N VAL A 11 -23.12 18.84 6.28
CA VAL A 11 -23.22 17.51 5.69
C VAL A 11 -22.02 16.72 6.23
N ALA A 12 -22.14 16.21 7.45
CA ALA A 12 -21.40 15.01 7.79
C ALA A 12 -21.97 13.92 6.87
N PRO A 13 -21.17 13.26 6.00
CA PRO A 13 -21.69 12.16 5.23
C PRO A 13 -22.10 11.09 6.24
N VAL A 14 -23.39 10.83 6.30
CA VAL A 14 -23.90 9.60 6.90
C VAL A 14 -23.19 8.47 6.15
N LEU A 15 -22.31 7.74 6.85
CA LEU A 15 -21.75 6.48 6.39
C LEU A 15 -22.92 5.56 6.05
N GLY A 16 -23.13 5.37 4.75
CA GLY A 16 -24.24 4.65 4.18
C GLY A 16 -23.91 4.26 2.75
N VAL A 17 -24.64 3.24 2.28
CA VAL A 17 -24.57 2.61 0.96
C VAL A 17 -23.90 3.49 -0.10
N LEU A 18 -22.83 2.97 -0.71
CA LEU A 18 -22.07 3.65 -1.75
C LEU A 18 -22.97 4.29 -2.81
N SER A 19 -22.75 5.57 -3.08
CA SER A 19 -23.52 6.30 -4.09
C SER A 19 -23.18 5.82 -5.51
N PRO A 20 -24.10 5.93 -6.48
CA PRO A 20 -23.80 5.64 -7.88
C PRO A 20 -22.60 6.45 -8.41
N GLU A 21 -22.40 7.68 -7.93
CA GLU A 21 -21.26 8.53 -8.31
C GLU A 21 -19.93 7.99 -7.79
N GLN A 22 -19.91 7.48 -6.55
CA GLN A 22 -18.72 6.83 -5.98
C GLN A 22 -18.34 5.58 -6.78
N ILE A 23 -19.33 4.74 -7.11
CA ILE A 23 -19.10 3.54 -7.91
C ILE A 23 -18.61 3.93 -9.32
N ALA A 24 -19.21 4.94 -9.95
CA ALA A 24 -18.78 5.44 -11.25
C ALA A 24 -17.35 6.00 -11.22
N LEU A 25 -16.95 6.67 -10.13
CA LEU A 25 -15.57 7.15 -9.92
C LEU A 25 -14.58 5.98 -9.86
N ALA A 26 -14.93 4.92 -9.11
CA ALA A 26 -14.13 3.71 -9.01
C ALA A 26 -13.98 3.00 -10.37
N GLN A 27 -15.06 2.94 -11.17
CA GLN A 27 -15.02 2.37 -12.52
C GLN A 27 -14.23 3.25 -13.51
N LYS A 28 -14.36 4.57 -13.41
CA LYS A 28 -13.66 5.54 -14.27
C LYS A 28 -12.14 5.36 -14.19
N TYR A 29 -11.60 5.20 -12.98
CA TYR A 29 -10.15 5.04 -12.76
C TYR A 29 -9.70 3.59 -12.52
N ALA A 30 -10.59 2.62 -12.76
CA ALA A 30 -10.28 1.20 -12.57
C ALA A 30 -9.04 0.78 -13.38
N PRO A 31 -8.04 0.14 -12.74
CA PRO A 31 -6.80 -0.22 -13.40
C PRO A 31 -6.97 -1.21 -14.55
N GLN A 32 -5.97 -1.21 -15.40
CA GLN A 32 -5.65 -2.32 -16.28
C GLN A 32 -4.53 -3.11 -15.64
N PHE A 33 -4.69 -4.41 -15.52
CA PHE A 33 -3.63 -5.29 -15.02
C PHE A 33 -3.05 -6.07 -16.17
N ARG A 34 -1.72 -6.01 -16.32
CA ARG A 34 -0.99 -6.79 -17.32
C ARG A 34 -0.27 -7.94 -16.62
N LEU A 35 -0.74 -9.15 -16.89
CA LEU A 35 -0.08 -10.37 -16.46
C LEU A 35 1.06 -10.70 -17.43
N THR A 36 2.04 -11.47 -16.96
CA THR A 36 3.09 -11.98 -17.85
C THR A 36 2.54 -13.07 -18.80
N PRO A 37 3.08 -13.21 -20.03
CA PRO A 37 2.62 -14.24 -20.97
C PRO A 37 2.80 -15.68 -20.48
N ASP A 38 3.70 -15.88 -19.51
CA ASP A 38 4.01 -17.15 -18.89
C ASP A 38 3.41 -17.33 -17.49
N GLU A 39 2.47 -16.45 -17.10
CA GLU A 39 1.71 -16.62 -15.87
C GLU A 39 0.94 -17.94 -15.86
N LYS A 40 0.97 -18.63 -14.71
CA LYS A 40 0.29 -19.90 -14.45
C LYS A 40 -0.74 -19.79 -13.35
N TYR A 41 -0.58 -18.81 -12.46
CA TYR A 41 -1.41 -18.56 -11.31
C TYR A 41 -2.18 -17.27 -11.56
N PHE A 42 -3.39 -17.43 -12.06
CA PHE A 42 -4.29 -16.32 -12.38
C PHE A 42 -5.04 -15.85 -11.13
N PRO A 43 -5.61 -14.63 -11.14
CA PRO A 43 -6.48 -14.18 -10.06
C PRO A 43 -7.77 -15.02 -10.00
N SER A 44 -8.51 -14.93 -8.91
CA SER A 44 -9.85 -15.55 -8.81
C SER A 44 -10.78 -14.73 -7.94
N SER A 45 -12.08 -15.03 -8.01
CA SER A 45 -12.99 -14.63 -6.94
C SER A 45 -12.71 -15.42 -5.66
N ILE A 46 -13.12 -14.90 -4.50
CA ILE A 46 -13.04 -15.64 -3.24
C ILE A 46 -14.00 -16.84 -3.26
N GLU A 47 -15.17 -16.72 -3.89
CA GLU A 47 -16.18 -17.77 -4.01
C GLU A 47 -15.66 -18.99 -4.79
N TYR A 48 -14.72 -18.76 -5.72
CA TYR A 48 -14.02 -19.83 -6.41
C TYR A 48 -13.13 -20.65 -5.47
N MET A 49 -12.50 -20.00 -4.48
CA MET A 49 -11.56 -20.64 -3.56
C MET A 49 -12.18 -21.15 -2.26
N LEU A 50 -13.15 -20.44 -1.69
CA LEU A 50 -13.73 -20.72 -0.38
C LEU A 50 -14.18 -22.19 -0.17
N PRO A 51 -14.87 -22.84 -1.13
CA PRO A 51 -15.28 -24.24 -0.97
C PRO A 51 -14.13 -25.23 -0.81
N ASN A 52 -12.92 -24.87 -1.26
CA ASN A 52 -11.73 -25.73 -1.23
C ASN A 52 -10.98 -25.65 0.11
N TYR A 53 -11.26 -24.64 0.94
CA TYR A 53 -10.61 -24.45 2.21
C TYR A 53 -11.22 -25.29 3.33
N LYS A 54 -10.38 -25.60 4.32
CA LYS A 54 -10.74 -26.06 5.65
C LYS A 54 -10.10 -25.13 6.68
N VAL A 55 -10.76 -24.93 7.81
CA VAL A 55 -10.24 -24.05 8.87
C VAL A 55 -9.34 -24.84 9.79
N TYR A 56 -8.12 -24.37 10.00
CA TYR A 56 -7.14 -24.95 10.92
C TYR A 56 -6.80 -23.95 12.02
N ASP A 57 -6.49 -24.45 13.21
CA ASP A 57 -5.96 -23.64 14.31
C ASP A 57 -4.44 -23.41 14.17
N ASP A 58 -3.89 -22.61 15.08
CA ASP A 58 -2.45 -22.36 15.16
C ASP A 58 -1.60 -23.61 15.48
N GLY A 59 -2.20 -24.66 16.03
CA GLY A 59 -1.56 -25.95 16.25
C GLY A 59 -1.52 -26.84 15.00
N GLY A 60 -2.07 -26.38 13.87
CA GLY A 60 -2.18 -27.16 12.64
C GLY A 60 -3.25 -28.26 12.72
N LYS A 61 -4.23 -28.13 13.62
CA LYS A 61 -5.34 -29.07 13.74
C LYS A 61 -6.58 -28.54 13.00
N PRO A 62 -7.29 -29.38 12.24
CA PRO A 62 -8.53 -28.97 11.61
C PRO A 62 -9.60 -28.70 12.66
N LEU A 63 -10.29 -27.57 12.53
CA LEU A 63 -11.47 -27.24 13.34
C LEU A 63 -12.70 -27.87 12.70
N THR A 64 -13.23 -28.93 13.31
CA THR A 64 -14.29 -29.77 12.73
C THR A 64 -15.70 -29.18 12.86
N THR A 65 -15.89 -28.17 13.71
CA THR A 65 -17.20 -27.53 13.99
C THR A 65 -17.41 -26.22 13.22
N GLN A 66 -16.74 -26.05 12.08
CA GLN A 66 -16.84 -24.85 11.24
C GLN A 66 -17.75 -25.07 10.03
N PRO A 67 -18.28 -24.00 9.41
CA PRO A 67 -19.06 -24.13 8.18
C PRO A 67 -18.27 -24.86 7.08
N SER A 68 -18.93 -25.78 6.37
CA SER A 68 -18.34 -26.56 5.29
C SER A 68 -19.42 -26.93 4.27
N PRO A 69 -19.34 -26.47 3.00
CA PRO A 69 -18.29 -25.62 2.46
C PRO A 69 -18.29 -24.21 3.05
N LEU A 70 -17.12 -23.56 3.05
CA LEU A 70 -17.05 -22.12 3.33
C LEU A 70 -17.61 -21.34 2.14
N THR A 71 -18.30 -20.26 2.44
CA THR A 71 -18.91 -19.33 1.48
C THR A 71 -18.67 -17.90 1.96
N ALA A 72 -18.81 -16.92 1.05
CA ALA A 72 -18.71 -15.51 1.43
C ALA A 72 -19.75 -15.13 2.52
N SER A 73 -20.91 -15.79 2.53
CA SER A 73 -21.99 -15.54 3.49
C SER A 73 -21.80 -16.21 4.86
N ASN A 74 -20.86 -17.16 5.02
CA ASN A 74 -20.66 -17.87 6.28
C ASN A 74 -19.24 -17.75 6.85
N LEU A 75 -18.31 -17.10 6.13
CA LEU A 75 -16.91 -17.03 6.53
C LEU A 75 -16.70 -16.29 7.86
N ASP A 76 -17.51 -15.27 8.14
CA ASP A 76 -17.46 -14.52 9.40
C ASP A 76 -18.10 -15.26 10.59
N SER A 77 -18.80 -16.35 10.32
CA SER A 77 -19.33 -17.27 11.34
C SER A 77 -18.29 -18.29 11.80
N VAL A 78 -17.09 -18.31 11.21
CA VAL A 78 -15.95 -19.07 11.75
C VAL A 78 -15.68 -18.58 13.18
N VAL A 79 -15.40 -19.51 14.09
CA VAL A 79 -15.18 -19.21 15.51
C VAL A 79 -14.22 -18.03 15.71
N GLY A 80 -14.61 -17.06 16.53
CA GLY A 80 -13.82 -15.85 16.76
C GLY A 80 -13.61 -15.00 15.50
N LYS A 81 -14.52 -15.07 14.52
CA LYS A 81 -14.36 -14.50 13.17
C LYS A 81 -13.08 -14.99 12.47
N GLY A 82 -12.57 -16.16 12.85
CA GLY A 82 -11.33 -16.72 12.30
C GLY A 82 -10.04 -16.18 12.91
N ALA A 83 -10.08 -15.36 13.96
CA ALA A 83 -8.86 -14.94 14.66
C ALA A 83 -8.01 -16.17 15.07
N SER A 84 -6.70 -16.13 14.81
CA SER A 84 -5.76 -17.25 15.04
C SER A 84 -6.11 -18.55 14.28
N THR A 85 -6.75 -18.44 13.11
CA THR A 85 -7.05 -19.57 12.22
C THR A 85 -6.48 -19.40 10.82
N TRP A 86 -6.43 -20.51 10.07
CA TRP A 86 -5.79 -20.63 8.76
C TRP A 86 -6.74 -21.30 7.76
N LEU A 87 -7.08 -20.62 6.66
CA LEU A 87 -7.81 -21.19 5.53
C LEU A 87 -6.89 -22.12 4.75
N THR A 88 -6.91 -23.41 5.10
CA THR A 88 -5.91 -24.39 4.67
C THR A 88 -6.44 -25.28 3.55
N VAL A 89 -5.61 -25.52 2.54
CA VAL A 89 -5.81 -26.60 1.56
C VAL A 89 -4.81 -27.72 1.79
N SER A 90 -5.25 -28.97 1.61
CA SER A 90 -4.40 -30.15 1.81
C SER A 90 -3.59 -30.51 0.56
N ASN A 91 -4.10 -30.20 -0.64
CA ASN A 91 -3.42 -30.48 -1.91
C ASN A 91 -2.97 -29.17 -2.58
N THR A 92 -1.69 -28.83 -2.39
CA THR A 92 -1.08 -27.64 -2.99
C THR A 92 -0.80 -27.75 -4.50
N ASN A 93 -1.13 -28.89 -5.11
CA ASN A 93 -1.08 -29.12 -6.57
C ASN A 93 -2.46 -29.16 -7.22
N ALA A 94 -3.53 -28.84 -6.48
CA ALA A 94 -4.87 -28.88 -7.02
C ALA A 94 -5.08 -27.84 -8.12
N GLY A 95 -5.84 -28.21 -9.15
CA GLY A 95 -6.07 -27.35 -10.33
C GLY A 95 -6.72 -26.00 -9.99
N TYR A 96 -7.55 -25.91 -8.95
CA TYR A 96 -8.15 -24.63 -8.53
C TYR A 96 -7.09 -23.60 -8.08
N LEU A 97 -5.89 -24.03 -7.71
CA LEU A 97 -4.84 -23.10 -7.34
C LEU A 97 -4.31 -22.29 -8.54
N THR A 98 -4.59 -22.69 -9.78
CA THR A 98 -4.22 -21.90 -10.96
C THR A 98 -5.12 -20.69 -11.19
N GLY A 99 -6.23 -20.56 -10.45
CA GLY A 99 -7.16 -19.44 -10.57
C GLY A 99 -7.98 -19.44 -11.85
N GLN A 100 -8.59 -18.28 -12.13
CA GLN A 100 -9.51 -18.05 -13.23
C GLN A 100 -8.85 -17.11 -14.26
N ASN A 101 -8.85 -17.48 -15.53
CA ASN A 101 -8.15 -16.70 -16.54
C ASN A 101 -8.94 -15.42 -16.85
N PRO A 102 -8.46 -14.21 -16.51
CA PRO A 102 -9.23 -12.98 -16.68
C PRO A 102 -9.48 -12.58 -18.14
N SER A 103 -8.89 -13.31 -19.11
CA SER A 103 -9.18 -13.15 -20.53
C SER A 103 -10.48 -13.84 -20.95
N THR A 104 -10.95 -14.81 -20.17
CA THR A 104 -12.14 -15.65 -20.46
C THR A 104 -13.15 -15.63 -19.33
N ASP A 105 -12.70 -15.40 -18.10
CA ASP A 105 -13.50 -15.41 -16.88
C ASP A 105 -13.72 -13.98 -16.37
N LYS A 106 -14.91 -13.73 -15.82
CA LYS A 106 -15.18 -12.48 -15.09
C LYS A 106 -14.64 -12.59 -13.67
N VAL A 107 -13.39 -12.18 -13.48
CA VAL A 107 -12.74 -12.15 -12.17
C VAL A 107 -13.01 -10.79 -11.50
N PRO A 108 -13.44 -10.72 -10.22
CA PRO A 108 -13.71 -9.46 -9.55
C PRO A 108 -12.42 -8.73 -9.12
N VAL A 109 -12.52 -7.40 -9.01
CA VAL A 109 -11.54 -6.54 -8.35
C VAL A 109 -12.22 -5.87 -7.16
N TYR A 110 -11.84 -6.30 -5.96
CA TYR A 110 -12.44 -5.88 -4.70
C TYR A 110 -12.00 -4.45 -4.39
N THR A 111 -12.92 -3.50 -4.49
CA THR A 111 -12.61 -2.07 -4.53
C THR A 111 -13.14 -1.33 -3.33
N PHE A 112 -12.29 -1.01 -2.35
CA PHE A 112 -12.68 -0.11 -1.26
C PHE A 112 -12.69 1.33 -1.77
N ILE A 113 -13.80 2.01 -1.56
CA ILE A 113 -13.96 3.42 -1.89
C ILE A 113 -13.94 4.21 -0.58
N VAL A 114 -12.84 4.92 -0.35
CA VAL A 114 -12.55 5.56 0.94
C VAL A 114 -12.58 7.09 0.78
N PRO A 115 -13.74 7.74 0.97
CA PRO A 115 -13.82 9.19 1.01
C PRO A 115 -13.13 9.74 2.26
N LYS A 116 -12.43 10.87 2.10
CA LYS A 116 -11.72 11.61 3.14
C LYS A 116 -12.07 13.09 3.06
N GLU A 117 -11.61 13.87 4.04
CA GLU A 117 -11.80 15.32 4.03
C GLU A 117 -11.16 16.01 2.82
N GLY A 118 -11.66 17.20 2.49
CA GLY A 118 -11.08 18.04 1.44
C GLY A 118 -11.26 17.52 0.02
N GLY A 119 -12.24 16.64 -0.20
CA GLY A 119 -12.57 16.08 -1.50
C GLY A 119 -11.66 14.95 -1.94
N ILE A 120 -10.87 14.37 -1.03
CA ILE A 120 -10.02 13.22 -1.33
C ILE A 120 -10.86 11.95 -1.35
N VAL A 121 -10.63 11.09 -2.34
CA VAL A 121 -11.14 9.71 -2.35
C VAL A 121 -10.02 8.78 -2.76
N ASP A 122 -9.69 7.82 -1.89
CA ASP A 122 -8.77 6.74 -2.20
C ASP A 122 -9.56 5.50 -2.68
N LEU A 123 -9.12 4.95 -3.81
CA LEU A 123 -9.74 3.81 -4.47
C LEU A 123 -8.76 2.63 -4.41
N PHE A 124 -9.00 1.66 -3.53
CA PHE A 124 -8.13 0.50 -3.32
C PHE A 124 -8.61 -0.67 -4.15
N TYR A 125 -7.91 -0.99 -5.23
CA TYR A 125 -8.22 -2.10 -6.12
C TYR A 125 -7.46 -3.35 -5.68
N TRP A 126 -8.13 -4.21 -4.91
CA TRP A 126 -7.58 -5.49 -4.45
C TRP A 126 -7.85 -6.62 -5.42
N ILE A 127 -6.84 -7.46 -5.60
CA ILE A 127 -6.88 -8.68 -6.40
C ILE A 127 -6.53 -9.84 -5.49
N PHE A 128 -7.32 -10.91 -5.59
CA PHE A 128 -7.02 -12.16 -4.93
C PHE A 128 -6.43 -13.18 -5.92
N PHE A 129 -5.32 -13.80 -5.55
CA PHE A 129 -4.77 -14.96 -6.25
C PHE A 129 -4.85 -16.20 -5.34
N PRO A 130 -5.35 -17.35 -5.83
CA PRO A 130 -5.38 -18.59 -5.05
C PRO A 130 -4.04 -19.10 -4.52
N TYR A 131 -2.96 -18.75 -5.20
CA TYR A 131 -1.63 -19.27 -4.94
C TYR A 131 -0.58 -18.28 -5.33
N ASN A 132 0.32 -17.94 -4.41
CA ASN A 132 1.55 -17.22 -4.69
C ASN A 132 2.68 -18.22 -4.90
N LEU A 133 3.29 -18.14 -6.07
CA LEU A 133 4.49 -18.87 -6.42
C LEU A 133 5.72 -18.02 -6.08
N GLY A 134 6.44 -18.44 -5.04
CA GLY A 134 7.63 -17.79 -4.53
C GLY A 134 8.82 -17.81 -5.50
N LYS A 135 10.01 -17.45 -5.02
CA LYS A 135 11.21 -17.27 -5.85
C LYS A 135 12.19 -18.44 -5.73
N ASP A 136 12.82 -18.78 -6.85
CA ASP A 136 13.94 -19.72 -6.85
C ASP A 136 15.22 -19.00 -6.40
N ILE A 137 15.76 -19.41 -5.27
CA ILE A 137 17.05 -18.96 -4.74
C ILE A 137 18.05 -20.09 -4.94
N ILE A 138 19.17 -19.82 -5.62
CA ILE A 138 20.14 -20.83 -6.10
C ILE A 138 20.58 -21.80 -4.97
N ALA A 139 20.76 -21.29 -3.75
CA ALA A 139 21.19 -22.10 -2.60
C ALA A 139 20.06 -22.68 -1.75
N LEU A 140 18.83 -22.13 -1.82
CA LEU A 140 17.73 -22.47 -0.92
C LEU A 140 16.55 -23.17 -1.63
N GLY A 141 16.57 -23.22 -2.96
CA GLY A 141 15.44 -23.67 -3.75
C GLY A 141 14.32 -22.63 -3.78
N ARG A 142 13.08 -23.09 -3.97
CA ARG A 142 11.88 -22.23 -3.98
C ARG A 142 11.56 -21.77 -2.56
N VAL A 143 11.45 -20.46 -2.37
CA VAL A 143 11.15 -19.80 -1.09
C VAL A 143 9.98 -18.85 -1.25
N GLY A 144 9.06 -18.80 -0.30
CA GLY A 144 7.96 -17.83 -0.30
C GLY A 144 6.67 -18.28 -0.98
N ASN A 145 6.45 -19.57 -1.24
CA ASN A 145 5.13 -19.98 -1.74
C ASN A 145 4.09 -19.78 -0.64
N HIS A 146 2.89 -19.34 -0.98
CA HIS A 146 1.78 -19.39 -0.03
C HIS A 146 0.45 -19.59 -0.76
N ILE A 147 -0.48 -20.20 -0.05
CA ILE A 147 -1.87 -20.33 -0.51
C ILE A 147 -2.57 -19.03 -0.19
N GLY A 148 -3.38 -18.54 -1.13
CA GLY A 148 -4.04 -17.24 -1.07
C GLY A 148 -3.04 -16.10 -1.11
N ASP A 149 -3.38 -15.04 -1.82
CA ASP A 149 -2.52 -13.89 -2.01
C ASP A 149 -3.37 -12.65 -2.33
N TRP A 150 -3.08 -11.54 -1.67
CA TRP A 150 -3.87 -10.31 -1.77
C TRP A 150 -2.96 -9.17 -2.18
N GLU A 151 -3.12 -8.75 -3.43
CA GLU A 151 -2.35 -7.68 -4.04
C GLU A 151 -3.22 -6.46 -4.29
N ARG A 152 -2.62 -5.27 -4.36
CA ARG A 152 -3.39 -4.05 -4.64
C ARG A 152 -2.68 -3.01 -5.49
N MET A 153 -3.52 -2.18 -6.10
CA MET A 153 -3.15 -0.88 -6.62
C MET A 153 -4.13 0.17 -6.06
N THR A 154 -3.64 1.35 -5.71
CA THR A 154 -4.50 2.43 -5.21
C THR A 154 -4.49 3.60 -6.18
N VAL A 155 -5.65 4.21 -6.43
CA VAL A 155 -5.74 5.53 -7.10
C VAL A 155 -6.27 6.54 -6.10
N ARG A 156 -5.56 7.66 -5.93
CA ARG A 156 -6.05 8.79 -5.15
C ARG A 156 -6.63 9.84 -6.08
N THR A 157 -7.81 10.32 -5.72
CA THR A 157 -8.47 11.45 -6.39
C THR A 157 -8.59 12.64 -5.46
N LEU A 158 -8.61 13.85 -6.03
CA LEU A 158 -8.95 15.11 -5.39
C LEU A 158 -10.10 15.73 -6.19
N ASN A 159 -11.24 15.94 -5.54
CA ASN A 159 -12.47 16.45 -6.16
C ASN A 159 -12.85 15.67 -7.44
N GLY A 160 -12.71 14.35 -7.41
CA GLY A 160 -13.04 13.46 -8.53
C GLY A 160 -11.99 13.38 -9.65
N VAL A 161 -10.86 14.08 -9.52
CA VAL A 161 -9.74 14.04 -10.48
C VAL A 161 -8.60 13.21 -9.90
N ALA A 162 -8.12 12.20 -10.63
CA ALA A 162 -6.99 11.39 -10.18
C ALA A 162 -5.71 12.22 -10.11
N ILE A 163 -4.98 12.12 -9.00
CA ILE A 163 -3.73 12.88 -8.75
C ILE A 163 -2.52 11.97 -8.55
N SER A 164 -2.72 10.71 -8.15
CA SER A 164 -1.65 9.73 -8.03
C SER A 164 -2.16 8.29 -8.11
N ALA A 165 -1.23 7.37 -8.37
CA ALA A 165 -1.45 5.95 -8.22
C ALA A 165 -0.33 5.32 -7.38
N ASP A 166 -0.68 4.43 -6.45
CA ASP A 166 0.24 3.67 -5.62
C ASP A 166 0.26 2.21 -6.06
N TYR A 167 1.46 1.74 -6.37
CA TYR A 167 1.74 0.39 -6.83
C TYR A 167 2.26 -0.42 -5.65
N ASN A 168 1.49 -1.36 -5.14
CA ASN A 168 1.90 -2.17 -4.00
C ASN A 168 2.56 -3.46 -4.50
N ALA A 169 3.79 -3.70 -4.06
CA ALA A 169 4.52 -4.93 -4.35
C ALA A 169 5.43 -5.26 -3.15
N HIS A 170 5.10 -6.32 -2.41
CA HIS A 170 5.82 -6.76 -1.21
C HIS A 170 5.97 -5.64 -0.16
N SER A 171 7.06 -5.63 0.64
CA SER A 171 7.46 -4.49 1.49
C SER A 171 8.00 -3.28 0.69
N SER A 172 7.95 -3.37 -0.65
CA SER A 172 8.26 -2.41 -1.71
C SER A 172 9.68 -1.82 -1.73
N GLY A 173 10.57 -2.59 -2.38
CA GLY A 173 11.92 -2.21 -2.80
C GLY A 173 12.01 -1.05 -3.81
N ASN A 174 13.16 -0.91 -4.48
CA ASN A 174 13.40 0.11 -5.51
C ASN A 174 12.47 -0.06 -6.73
N GLY A 175 11.33 0.66 -6.77
CA GLY A 175 10.50 0.78 -7.98
C GLY A 175 8.99 0.91 -7.75
N ALA A 176 8.45 0.21 -6.76
CA ALA A 176 7.04 0.22 -6.36
C ALA A 176 6.68 1.51 -5.59
N GLY A 177 5.43 1.74 -5.23
CA GLY A 177 4.95 2.89 -4.46
C GLY A 177 4.33 4.02 -5.29
N THR A 178 3.95 5.11 -4.63
CA THR A 178 3.15 6.21 -5.22
C THR A 178 3.84 6.86 -6.42
N LYS A 179 3.09 7.18 -7.48
CA LYS A 179 3.54 7.94 -8.65
C LYS A 179 2.58 9.09 -8.93
N PRO A 180 3.07 10.28 -9.35
CA PRO A 180 2.19 11.33 -9.86
C PRO A 180 1.34 10.80 -11.01
N TRP A 181 0.07 11.21 -11.09
CA TRP A 181 -0.83 10.70 -12.12
C TRP A 181 -0.29 10.89 -13.55
N ASN A 182 0.43 12.00 -13.80
CA ASN A 182 1.03 12.28 -15.09
C ASN A 182 2.13 11.29 -15.50
N ASP A 183 2.77 10.63 -14.54
CA ASP A 183 3.82 9.63 -14.78
C ASP A 183 3.24 8.21 -14.95
N VAL A 184 1.97 8.03 -14.61
CA VAL A 184 1.30 6.73 -14.70
C VAL A 184 1.01 6.39 -16.17
N LEU A 185 1.41 5.19 -16.59
CA LEU A 185 1.13 4.64 -17.92
C LEU A 185 -0.36 4.34 -18.11
N LYS A 186 -0.91 4.75 -19.26
CA LYS A 186 -2.34 4.62 -19.61
C LYS A 186 -2.50 4.09 -21.05
N PRO A 187 -2.35 2.77 -21.28
CA PRO A 187 -2.17 2.22 -22.62
C PRO A 187 -3.45 2.18 -23.48
N SER A 188 -4.65 2.28 -22.88
CA SER A 188 -5.92 2.12 -23.61
C SER A 188 -6.47 3.40 -24.24
N GLY A 189 -5.74 4.52 -24.15
CA GLY A 189 -6.25 5.84 -24.54
C GLY A 189 -7.32 6.40 -23.58
N GLU A 190 -7.80 5.59 -22.64
CA GLU A 190 -8.61 6.03 -21.49
C GLU A 190 -7.69 6.51 -20.37
N ASP A 191 -8.19 7.42 -19.54
CA ASP A 191 -7.49 7.94 -18.36
C ASP A 191 -7.48 6.90 -17.20
N ARG A 192 -6.86 5.75 -17.45
CA ARG A 192 -6.84 4.60 -16.54
C ARG A 192 -5.44 4.03 -16.39
N PRO A 193 -5.03 3.69 -15.17
CA PRO A 193 -3.66 3.33 -14.89
C PRO A 193 -3.39 1.87 -15.30
N LEU A 194 -2.12 1.54 -15.55
CA LEU A 194 -1.66 0.19 -15.85
C LEU A 194 -0.77 -0.35 -14.74
N GLY A 195 -1.20 -1.42 -14.09
CA GLY A 195 -0.37 -2.23 -13.17
C GLY A 195 0.21 -3.45 -13.88
N TYR A 196 1.52 -3.64 -13.79
CA TYR A 196 2.17 -4.87 -14.25
C TYR A 196 2.27 -5.86 -13.10
N VAL A 197 1.61 -7.01 -13.24
CA VAL A 197 1.59 -8.06 -12.21
C VAL A 197 2.81 -8.95 -12.38
N ALA A 198 3.60 -9.08 -11.32
CA ALA A 198 4.79 -9.91 -11.33
C ALA A 198 4.43 -11.40 -11.41
N SER A 199 5.21 -12.15 -12.19
CA SER A 199 4.94 -13.56 -12.44
C SER A 199 5.08 -14.39 -11.17
N GLY A 200 4.01 -15.08 -10.80
CA GLY A 200 3.92 -15.96 -9.64
C GLY A 200 3.86 -15.27 -8.28
N SER A 201 4.59 -14.16 -8.08
CA SER A 201 4.62 -13.41 -6.82
C SER A 201 3.59 -12.28 -6.74
N HIS A 202 2.95 -11.99 -7.87
CA HIS A 202 1.85 -11.06 -8.08
C HIS A 202 2.01 -9.59 -7.67
N GLY A 203 3.14 -9.19 -7.10
CA GLY A 203 3.45 -7.78 -6.83
C GLY A 203 3.14 -6.87 -8.02
N VAL A 204 2.46 -5.75 -7.75
CA VAL A 204 1.96 -4.84 -8.79
C VAL A 204 2.95 -3.70 -8.99
N TRP A 205 3.49 -3.57 -10.20
CA TRP A 205 4.57 -2.63 -10.53
C TRP A 205 4.15 -1.57 -11.56
N PRO A 206 4.77 -0.37 -11.54
CA PRO A 206 4.44 0.74 -12.45
C PRO A 206 4.94 0.54 -13.89
N GLY A 207 5.79 -0.47 -14.13
CA GLY A 207 6.40 -0.69 -15.43
C GLY A 207 6.82 -2.13 -15.67
N PRO A 208 7.14 -2.49 -16.92
CA PRO A 208 7.68 -3.78 -17.28
C PRO A 208 9.14 -3.89 -16.86
N GLY A 209 9.58 -5.08 -16.46
CA GLY A 209 10.98 -5.38 -16.19
C GLY A 209 11.21 -6.33 -15.03
N THR A 210 12.43 -6.28 -14.50
CA THR A 210 12.85 -6.98 -13.30
C THR A 210 12.99 -5.99 -12.15
N TRP A 211 12.36 -6.29 -11.02
CA TRP A 211 12.30 -5.40 -9.86
C TRP A 211 12.91 -6.07 -8.63
N VAL A 212 13.86 -5.43 -7.95
CA VAL A 212 14.37 -5.91 -6.65
C VAL A 212 13.41 -5.43 -5.57
N TYR A 213 12.84 -6.36 -4.81
CA TYR A 213 11.99 -6.02 -3.67
C TYR A 213 12.61 -6.43 -2.32
N GLU A 214 13.63 -7.28 -2.33
CA GLU A 214 14.41 -7.63 -1.14
C GLU A 214 15.89 -7.70 -1.52
N ASP A 215 16.73 -6.97 -0.78
CA ASP A 215 18.19 -6.92 -0.95
C ASP A 215 18.81 -7.25 0.41
N ALA A 216 18.85 -8.55 0.74
CA ALA A 216 19.56 -9.01 1.92
C ALA A 216 21.04 -9.16 1.56
N SER A 217 21.95 -8.92 2.53
CA SER A 217 23.41 -8.96 2.36
C SER A 217 23.97 -10.27 1.75
N VAL A 218 23.13 -11.30 1.63
CA VAL A 218 23.46 -12.64 1.13
C VAL A 218 22.57 -13.09 -0.04
N THR A 219 21.46 -12.39 -0.37
CA THR A 219 20.53 -12.78 -1.46
C THR A 219 19.65 -11.61 -1.92
N GLN A 220 19.49 -11.47 -3.24
CA GLN A 220 18.53 -10.54 -3.85
C GLN A 220 17.29 -11.31 -4.34
N CYS A 221 16.09 -10.83 -3.96
CA CYS A 221 14.82 -11.35 -4.47
C CYS A 221 14.26 -10.41 -5.54
N TRP A 222 13.73 -11.02 -6.61
CA TRP A 222 13.35 -10.30 -7.83
C TRP A 222 11.95 -10.64 -8.29
N ASP A 223 11.22 -9.61 -8.68
CA ASP A 223 9.96 -9.70 -9.39
C ASP A 223 10.15 -9.55 -10.88
N ARG A 224 9.36 -10.31 -11.64
CA ARG A 224 9.36 -10.27 -13.09
C ARG A 224 8.00 -9.82 -13.59
N SER A 225 7.93 -8.60 -14.08
CA SER A 225 6.72 -7.99 -14.63
C SER A 225 6.71 -8.00 -16.18
N ALA A 226 7.76 -8.53 -16.82
CA ALA A 226 7.88 -8.70 -18.26
C ALA A 226 8.84 -9.86 -18.64
N PRO A 227 8.83 -10.37 -19.89
CA PRO A 227 9.76 -11.43 -20.33
C PRO A 227 11.24 -11.07 -20.11
N LEU A 228 12.06 -12.05 -19.69
CA LEU A 228 13.51 -11.84 -19.43
C LEU A 228 14.33 -11.73 -20.72
N THR A 229 15.39 -10.92 -20.68
CA THR A 229 16.47 -10.98 -21.69
C THR A 229 17.33 -12.23 -21.47
N HIS A 230 17.94 -12.75 -22.55
CA HIS A 230 18.69 -14.02 -22.54
C HIS A 230 19.85 -14.02 -21.51
N LEU A 231 20.54 -12.89 -21.35
CA LEU A 231 21.69 -12.74 -20.46
C LEU A 231 21.29 -12.78 -18.97
N PHE A 232 20.18 -12.14 -18.60
CA PHE A 232 19.68 -12.12 -17.22
C PHE A 232 19.23 -13.51 -16.76
N ARG A 233 18.65 -14.30 -17.68
CA ARG A 233 18.25 -15.69 -17.43
C ARG A 233 19.43 -16.60 -17.08
N LEU A 234 20.54 -16.48 -17.81
CA LEU A 234 21.73 -17.32 -17.65
C LEU A 234 22.44 -17.08 -16.30
N LEU A 235 22.40 -15.85 -15.81
CA LEU A 235 23.16 -15.44 -14.63
C LEU A 235 22.37 -15.61 -13.32
N PHE A 236 21.03 -15.51 -13.35
CA PHE A 236 20.24 -15.33 -12.14
C PHE A 236 19.07 -16.31 -11.96
N THR A 237 18.86 -17.26 -12.89
CA THR A 237 17.77 -18.24 -12.76
C THR A 237 18.20 -19.66 -13.14
N ASN A 238 17.70 -20.66 -12.43
CA ASN A 238 17.80 -22.08 -12.83
C ASN A 238 16.67 -22.49 -13.81
N SER A 239 15.98 -21.51 -14.41
CA SER A 239 14.79 -21.78 -15.23
C SER A 239 15.15 -22.32 -16.63
N LYS A 240 14.79 -23.57 -16.89
CA LYS A 240 14.97 -24.25 -18.19
C LYS A 240 13.93 -23.85 -19.25
N THR A 241 12.86 -23.14 -18.90
CA THR A 241 11.83 -22.68 -19.84
C THR A 241 12.25 -21.37 -20.53
N LYS A 242 12.10 -21.29 -21.87
CA LYS A 242 12.27 -20.03 -22.60
C LYS A 242 11.10 -19.10 -22.22
N PRO A 243 11.33 -17.81 -21.86
CA PRO A 243 10.24 -16.87 -21.65
C PRO A 243 9.44 -16.75 -22.94
N LYS A 244 8.11 -16.78 -22.84
CA LYS A 244 7.25 -16.50 -23.99
C LYS A 244 7.43 -15.02 -24.37
N MET A 245 7.78 -14.76 -25.63
CA MET A 245 7.85 -13.39 -26.15
C MET A 245 6.44 -12.87 -26.44
N GLY A 246 6.15 -11.64 -26.03
CA GLY A 246 4.85 -10.99 -26.22
C GLY A 246 4.44 -10.14 -25.00
N THR A 247 3.44 -9.28 -25.18
CA THR A 247 2.72 -8.66 -24.05
C THR A 247 1.66 -9.65 -23.58
N GLY A 248 1.67 -10.03 -22.30
CA GLY A 248 0.66 -10.94 -21.76
C GLY A 248 -0.73 -10.30 -21.73
N PRO A 249 -1.77 -11.04 -21.31
CA PRO A 249 -3.14 -10.54 -21.37
C PRO A 249 -3.30 -9.27 -20.52
N ILE A 250 -4.07 -8.33 -21.05
CA ILE A 250 -4.55 -7.16 -20.28
C ILE A 250 -5.91 -7.54 -19.71
N TRP A 251 -5.97 -7.61 -18.39
CA TRP A 251 -7.22 -7.72 -17.66
C TRP A 251 -7.75 -6.32 -17.37
N ASN A 252 -8.95 -6.05 -17.87
CA ASN A 252 -9.64 -4.78 -17.65
C ASN A 252 -10.52 -4.87 -16.39
N ALA A 253 -10.17 -4.13 -15.34
CA ALA A 253 -10.91 -4.18 -14.07
C ALA A 253 -12.25 -3.44 -14.09
N LYS A 254 -12.50 -2.54 -15.05
CA LYS A 254 -13.64 -1.60 -15.05
C LYS A 254 -15.00 -2.29 -14.95
N ASP A 255 -15.19 -3.37 -15.69
CA ASP A 255 -16.46 -4.12 -15.71
C ASP A 255 -16.53 -5.21 -14.61
N SER A 256 -15.44 -5.33 -13.84
CA SER A 256 -15.23 -6.30 -12.76
C SER A 256 -15.08 -5.65 -11.37
N VAL A 257 -15.29 -4.33 -11.26
CA VAL A 257 -15.26 -3.64 -9.97
C VAL A 257 -16.32 -4.26 -9.05
N TYR A 258 -15.87 -4.82 -7.94
CA TYR A 258 -16.71 -5.23 -6.81
C TYR A 258 -16.62 -4.12 -5.76
N PRO A 259 -17.60 -3.22 -5.66
CA PRO A 259 -17.53 -2.07 -4.78
C PRO A 259 -17.70 -2.48 -3.32
N ILE A 260 -16.78 -2.05 -2.46
CA ILE A 260 -16.80 -2.28 -1.02
C ILE A 260 -16.93 -0.94 -0.31
N GLU A 261 -17.95 -0.84 0.55
CA GLU A 261 -18.17 0.34 1.37
C GLU A 261 -17.06 0.46 2.41
N TYR A 262 -16.53 1.66 2.59
CA TYR A 262 -15.60 1.91 3.67
C TYR A 262 -16.34 2.11 5.00
N LEU A 263 -16.19 1.15 5.91
CA LEU A 263 -16.73 1.23 7.27
C LEU A 263 -15.59 1.51 8.26
N SER A 264 -15.63 2.69 8.92
CA SER A 264 -14.58 3.10 9.87
C SER A 264 -14.67 2.40 11.23
N SER A 265 -15.84 1.88 11.61
CA SER A 265 -16.08 1.23 12.91
C SER A 265 -17.21 0.19 12.90
N ALA A 266 -17.84 -0.06 11.75
CA ALA A 266 -18.94 -1.02 11.60
C ALA A 266 -18.45 -2.35 11.01
N ALA A 267 -19.09 -3.45 11.40
CA ALA A 267 -18.88 -4.75 10.80
C ALA A 267 -19.65 -4.84 9.47
N TYR A 268 -19.07 -5.52 8.48
CA TYR A 268 -19.78 -5.81 7.23
C TYR A 268 -20.93 -6.80 7.50
N SER A 269 -21.93 -6.78 6.63
CA SER A 269 -23.08 -7.70 6.69
C SER A 269 -23.49 -8.13 5.28
N GLY A 270 -24.43 -9.08 5.19
CA GLY A 270 -24.90 -9.60 3.90
C GLY A 270 -23.79 -10.21 3.07
N ASP A 271 -23.75 -9.89 1.77
CA ASP A 271 -22.79 -10.46 0.82
C ASP A 271 -21.34 -9.98 1.04
N GLN A 272 -21.13 -9.01 1.93
CA GLN A 272 -19.80 -8.50 2.32
C GLN A 272 -19.34 -8.99 3.70
N ALA A 273 -20.15 -9.80 4.39
CA ALA A 273 -19.85 -10.29 5.74
C ALA A 273 -18.49 -10.98 5.84
N TRP A 274 -18.04 -11.67 4.78
CA TRP A 274 -16.71 -12.29 4.70
C TRP A 274 -15.53 -11.36 5.01
N LEU A 275 -15.66 -10.04 4.80
CA LEU A 275 -14.62 -9.06 5.13
C LEU A 275 -14.34 -8.99 6.63
N ASN A 276 -15.25 -9.47 7.47
CA ASN A 276 -15.06 -9.56 8.90
C ASN A 276 -14.10 -10.68 9.32
N PHE A 277 -13.67 -11.56 8.41
CA PHE A 277 -12.75 -12.66 8.72
C PHE A 277 -11.36 -12.15 9.07
N GLN A 278 -10.86 -12.52 10.25
CA GLN A 278 -9.61 -12.05 10.86
C GLN A 278 -8.47 -13.08 10.80
N GLY A 279 -8.71 -14.23 10.18
CA GLY A 279 -7.71 -15.28 10.02
C GLY A 279 -6.79 -15.08 8.81
N ALA A 280 -5.87 -16.03 8.64
CA ALA A 280 -5.02 -16.09 7.47
C ALA A 280 -5.74 -16.74 6.27
N TRP A 281 -5.67 -16.07 5.13
CA TRP A 281 -6.13 -16.55 3.83
C TRP A 281 -5.10 -17.49 3.23
N GLY A 282 -4.93 -18.66 3.84
CA GLY A 282 -3.98 -19.66 3.37
C GLY A 282 -3.46 -20.57 4.47
N ASN A 283 -2.57 -21.48 4.08
CA ASN A 283 -1.92 -22.41 4.97
C ASN A 283 -0.98 -21.68 5.96
N LYS A 284 -0.78 -22.29 7.12
CA LYS A 284 0.31 -21.92 8.02
C LYS A 284 1.65 -22.26 7.37
N GLY A 285 2.56 -21.31 7.38
CA GLY A 285 3.91 -21.43 6.86
C GLY A 285 4.80 -22.33 7.72
N GLN A 286 5.91 -22.73 7.13
CA GLN A 286 6.95 -23.52 7.78
C GLN A 286 8.01 -22.61 8.39
N THR A 287 8.59 -23.04 9.51
CA THR A 287 9.68 -22.34 10.20
C THR A 287 10.88 -23.25 10.50
N ASN A 288 10.81 -24.51 10.08
CA ASN A 288 11.79 -25.56 10.38
C ASN A 288 12.81 -25.79 9.25
N CYS A 289 12.83 -24.96 8.21
CA CYS A 289 13.85 -25.04 7.18
C CYS A 289 15.22 -24.60 7.75
N TRP A 290 16.31 -25.23 7.30
CA TRP A 290 17.64 -25.01 7.87
C TRP A 290 18.16 -23.58 7.72
N TRP A 291 17.61 -22.80 6.77
CA TRP A 291 17.96 -21.40 6.54
C TRP A 291 17.08 -20.38 7.30
N TYR A 292 16.06 -20.82 8.05
CA TYR A 292 15.09 -19.92 8.70
C TYR A 292 15.72 -18.95 9.72
N ALA A 293 16.89 -19.30 10.27
CA ALA A 293 17.63 -18.42 11.16
C ALA A 293 18.13 -17.14 10.47
N ILE A 294 18.42 -17.22 9.16
CA ILE A 294 19.04 -16.17 8.35
C ILE A 294 17.98 -15.48 7.49
N VAL A 295 17.12 -16.27 6.84
CA VAL A 295 16.04 -15.80 5.99
C VAL A 295 14.74 -16.24 6.64
N LYS A 296 13.92 -15.29 7.15
CA LYS A 296 12.69 -15.57 7.92
C LYS A 296 11.52 -16.06 7.06
N THR A 297 11.81 -16.89 6.07
CA THR A 297 10.82 -17.49 5.18
C THR A 297 11.33 -18.83 4.64
N CYS A 298 10.46 -19.84 4.63
CA CYS A 298 10.74 -21.18 4.10
C CYS A 298 10.10 -21.36 2.72
N SER A 299 10.10 -22.60 2.20
CA SER A 299 9.44 -22.90 0.93
C SER A 299 7.93 -22.61 0.96
N LEU A 300 7.27 -22.89 2.08
CA LEU A 300 5.90 -22.48 2.34
C LEU A 300 5.89 -21.39 3.42
N SER A 301 5.32 -20.25 3.09
CA SER A 301 5.08 -19.11 3.98
C SER A 301 3.62 -19.09 4.44
N ASN A 302 3.36 -18.25 5.43
CA ASN A 302 2.00 -17.99 5.91
C ASN A 302 1.15 -17.40 4.78
N GLY A 303 -0.10 -17.85 4.66
CA GLY A 303 -1.11 -17.11 3.91
C GLY A 303 -1.28 -15.70 4.49
N PRO A 304 -1.59 -14.69 3.65
CA PRO A 304 -1.74 -13.31 4.11
C PRO A 304 -3.04 -13.11 4.90
N GLY A 305 -3.16 -11.97 5.57
CA GLY A 305 -4.45 -11.50 6.09
C GLY A 305 -5.41 -11.09 4.95
N GLY A 306 -6.68 -10.89 5.29
CA GLY A 306 -7.69 -10.42 4.34
C GLY A 306 -7.45 -8.99 3.84
N PRO A 307 -8.27 -8.51 2.89
CA PRO A 307 -8.11 -7.18 2.30
C PRO A 307 -8.68 -6.06 3.18
N TYR A 308 -9.52 -6.37 4.17
CA TYR A 308 -9.93 -5.45 5.22
C TYR A 308 -8.90 -5.44 6.35
N ARG A 309 -7.92 -4.54 6.26
CA ARG A 309 -6.84 -4.41 7.25
C ARG A 309 -6.35 -2.97 7.35
N GLN A 310 -5.55 -2.68 8.38
CA GLN A 310 -5.24 -1.31 8.80
C GLN A 310 -4.75 -0.39 7.67
N ASP A 311 -4.02 -0.90 6.68
CA ASP A 311 -3.53 -0.11 5.54
C ASP A 311 -4.66 0.42 4.65
N VAL A 312 -5.85 -0.19 4.65
CA VAL A 312 -7.07 0.34 4.02
C VAL A 312 -7.88 1.20 4.99
N LEU A 313 -7.72 0.96 6.30
CA LEU A 313 -8.60 1.52 7.34
C LEU A 313 -8.18 2.86 7.91
N THR A 314 -6.93 3.26 7.74
CA THR A 314 -6.46 4.53 8.26
C THR A 314 -6.11 5.52 7.17
N ALA A 315 -6.01 6.81 7.53
CA ALA A 315 -5.15 7.74 6.81
C ALA A 315 -3.67 7.28 6.88
N ALA A 316 -2.77 7.82 6.08
CA ALA A 316 -1.35 7.44 6.08
C ALA A 316 -0.71 7.68 7.46
N PHE A 317 -0.27 6.61 8.14
CA PHE A 317 0.51 6.69 9.38
C PHE A 317 1.69 5.73 9.30
N ALA A 318 2.94 6.17 9.37
CA ALA A 318 3.99 5.20 9.65
C ALA A 318 3.84 4.73 11.11
N GLN A 319 3.92 3.42 11.33
CA GLN A 319 4.24 2.91 12.66
C GLN A 319 5.64 3.38 13.04
N ALA A 320 5.85 3.68 14.32
CA ALA A 320 7.18 3.91 14.85
C ALA A 320 8.00 2.61 14.73
N SER A 321 8.91 2.52 13.76
CA SER A 321 9.97 1.53 13.82
C SER A 321 10.88 1.86 15.00
N THR A 322 11.30 0.85 15.74
CA THR A 322 12.26 0.98 16.84
C THR A 322 13.54 1.70 16.38
N PRO A 323 14.24 2.48 17.24
CA PRO A 323 15.38 3.34 16.87
C PRO A 323 16.68 2.61 16.45
N GLY A 324 16.60 1.39 15.91
CA GLY A 324 17.74 0.52 15.67
C GLY A 324 17.79 -0.20 14.32
N MET A 325 16.77 -0.05 13.47
CA MET A 325 16.84 -0.53 12.08
C MET A 325 16.30 0.54 11.15
N LEU A 326 17.22 1.26 10.53
CA LEU A 326 17.02 1.80 9.19
C LEU A 326 16.88 0.62 8.24
N SER A 327 15.71 -0.03 8.30
CA SER A 327 15.30 -0.92 7.24
C SER A 327 15.11 0.00 6.03
N LYS A 328 15.92 -0.24 5.00
CA LYS A 328 15.89 0.45 3.71
C LYS A 328 14.50 0.39 3.05
N TYR A 329 13.56 -0.38 3.62
CA TYR A 329 12.15 -0.54 3.22
C TYR A 329 11.24 -0.87 4.43
N SER A 330 11.22 -0.05 5.49
CA SER A 330 10.36 -0.33 6.67
C SER A 330 8.89 -0.01 6.41
N ASP A 331 8.13 -1.07 6.13
CA ASP A 331 6.71 -1.32 6.42
C ASP A 331 5.69 -0.24 6.01
N MET A 332 5.06 -0.51 4.85
CA MET A 332 3.86 0.13 4.32
C MET A 332 2.60 -0.09 5.19
N ASN A 333 2.63 0.35 6.44
CA ASN A 333 1.42 0.40 7.25
C ASN A 333 0.57 1.63 6.87
N GLY A 334 -0.09 1.63 5.71
CA GLY A 334 -0.99 2.74 5.36
C GLY A 334 -1.57 2.76 3.94
N PRO A 335 -2.58 3.62 3.71
CA PRO A 335 -3.36 3.72 2.47
C PRO A 335 -2.54 4.09 1.23
N LEU A 336 -1.55 4.96 1.39
CA LEU A 336 -0.52 5.23 0.41
C LEU A 336 0.82 4.97 1.07
N SER A 337 1.72 4.30 0.34
CA SER A 337 3.06 4.01 0.84
C SER A 337 3.90 5.29 1.02
N GLN A 338 3.73 6.27 0.12
CA GLN A 338 4.50 7.51 0.11
C GLN A 338 3.64 8.74 -0.22
N THR A 339 3.97 9.88 0.42
CA THR A 339 3.50 11.21 0.03
C THR A 339 4.32 11.73 -1.15
N LEU A 340 3.68 12.35 -2.15
CA LEU A 340 4.37 12.94 -3.29
C LEU A 340 4.70 14.41 -3.02
N ALA A 341 5.92 14.84 -3.35
CA ALA A 341 6.29 16.25 -3.32
C ALA A 341 7.18 16.62 -4.52
N PRO A 342 6.84 17.66 -5.30
CA PRO A 342 7.75 18.18 -6.31
C PRO A 342 9.02 18.78 -5.67
N LEU A 343 10.14 18.72 -6.39
CA LEU A 343 11.38 19.37 -5.97
C LEU A 343 11.27 20.89 -6.04
N ALA A 344 11.80 21.56 -5.02
CA ALA A 344 12.02 23.01 -5.03
C ALA A 344 13.43 23.29 -5.58
N ILE A 345 13.55 23.37 -6.92
CA ILE A 345 14.83 23.59 -7.60
C ILE A 345 15.43 24.92 -7.18
N ASP A 346 16.74 24.93 -6.92
CA ASP A 346 17.53 26.11 -6.52
C ASP A 346 17.00 26.85 -5.27
N SER A 347 16.16 26.18 -4.47
CA SER A 347 15.63 26.73 -3.22
C SER A 347 16.54 26.40 -2.03
N TYR A 348 16.65 27.36 -1.11
CA TYR A 348 17.31 27.18 0.18
C TYR A 348 16.39 26.58 1.25
N THR A 349 15.10 26.42 0.93
CA THR A 349 14.08 25.93 1.86
C THR A 349 13.14 24.95 1.19
N SER A 350 12.66 23.99 1.97
CA SER A 350 11.46 23.21 1.68
C SER A 350 10.22 23.93 2.20
N PHE A 351 9.11 23.73 1.51
CA PHE A 351 7.79 24.22 1.89
C PHE A 351 6.84 23.06 2.16
N TYR A 352 6.12 23.13 3.27
CA TYR A 352 5.13 22.14 3.69
C TYR A 352 3.79 22.81 3.94
N LYS A 353 2.77 22.45 3.16
CA LYS A 353 1.39 22.83 3.43
C LYS A 353 0.64 21.63 3.98
N LEU A 354 0.13 21.74 5.20
CA LEU A 354 -0.38 20.62 5.99
C LEU A 354 -1.81 20.89 6.44
N ARG A 355 -2.67 19.88 6.41
CA ARG A 355 -3.99 19.93 7.05
C ARG A 355 -3.98 19.17 8.38
N LEU A 356 -4.52 19.79 9.42
CA LEU A 356 -4.78 19.12 10.70
C LEU A 356 -6.21 18.62 10.77
N ASP A 357 -6.38 17.44 11.37
CA ASP A 357 -7.67 16.82 11.62
C ASP A 357 -8.48 17.62 12.65
N GLU A 358 -9.81 17.59 12.57
CA GLU A 358 -10.67 18.27 13.55
C GLU A 358 -10.46 17.75 14.97
N SER A 359 -10.23 16.46 15.14
CA SER A 359 -9.98 15.83 16.45
C SER A 359 -8.75 16.39 17.16
N ILE A 360 -7.80 16.96 16.42
CA ILE A 360 -6.58 17.55 16.98
C ILE A 360 -6.81 18.98 17.49
N LEU A 361 -7.88 19.66 17.05
CA LEU A 361 -8.19 21.00 17.55
C LEU A 361 -8.44 21.01 19.06
N GLN A 362 -9.13 20.00 19.58
CA GLN A 362 -9.34 19.87 21.03
C GLN A 362 -8.03 19.67 21.79
N LEU A 363 -7.07 18.93 21.20
CA LEU A 363 -5.74 18.77 21.80
C LEU A 363 -4.95 20.07 21.79
N ILE A 364 -5.06 20.86 20.71
CA ILE A 364 -4.42 22.18 20.61
C ILE A 364 -4.95 23.10 21.73
N ASP A 365 -6.27 23.17 21.89
CA ASP A 365 -6.92 24.05 22.85
C ASP A 365 -6.66 23.64 24.31
N LEU A 366 -6.72 22.34 24.62
CA LEU A 366 -6.51 21.82 25.99
C LEU A 366 -5.03 21.70 26.36
N GLY A 367 -4.18 21.39 25.39
CA GLY A 367 -2.74 21.16 25.57
C GLY A 367 -1.89 22.43 25.58
N GLY A 368 -2.49 23.59 25.25
CA GLY A 368 -1.76 24.87 25.17
C GLY A 368 -0.73 24.89 24.04
N PHE A 369 -0.91 24.08 23.00
CA PHE A 369 -0.02 24.06 21.84
C PHE A 369 -0.23 25.36 21.05
N ASN A 370 0.86 26.08 20.77
CA ASN A 370 0.82 27.35 20.05
C ASN A 370 1.58 27.31 18.72
N ARG A 371 2.29 26.20 18.44
CA ARG A 371 3.19 26.11 17.31
C ARG A 371 3.11 24.75 16.64
N LEU A 372 3.07 24.76 15.31
CA LEU A 372 3.23 23.59 14.47
C LEU A 372 4.68 23.52 14.01
N ALA A 373 5.36 22.41 14.29
CA ALA A 373 6.71 22.15 13.83
C ALA A 373 6.72 21.05 12.76
N VAL A 374 7.65 21.16 11.82
CA VAL A 374 7.99 20.09 10.88
C VAL A 374 9.43 19.70 11.11
N GLU A 375 9.65 18.40 11.29
CA GLU A 375 10.96 17.78 11.17
C GLU A 375 11.06 17.14 9.79
N GLN A 376 12.03 17.60 9.01
CA GLN A 376 12.41 17.02 7.72
C GLN A 376 13.65 16.15 7.93
N ALA A 377 13.51 14.85 7.66
CA ALA A 377 14.61 13.91 7.68
C ALA A 377 15.35 13.93 6.34
N CYS A 378 16.67 14.06 6.44
CA CYS A 378 17.60 14.19 5.33
C CYS A 378 18.52 12.98 5.30
N LEU A 379 18.51 12.26 4.17
CA LEU A 379 19.29 11.05 3.96
C LEU A 379 20.52 11.36 3.11
N GLU A 380 21.70 10.94 3.56
CA GLU A 380 22.96 11.03 2.81
C GLU A 380 23.59 9.64 2.69
N TYR A 381 23.84 9.17 1.46
CA TYR A 381 24.61 7.95 1.23
C TYR A 381 26.07 8.29 0.93
N ARG A 382 26.99 7.77 1.75
CA ARG A 382 28.43 7.94 1.57
C ARG A 382 29.06 6.68 1.01
N SER A 383 29.35 6.71 -0.29
CA SER A 383 29.97 5.58 -1.01
C SER A 383 31.34 5.20 -0.44
N SER A 384 32.12 6.18 0.05
CA SER A 384 33.46 5.95 0.62
C SER A 384 33.46 5.06 1.86
N THR A 385 32.38 5.09 2.64
CA THR A 385 32.24 4.35 3.90
C THR A 385 31.15 3.28 3.81
N ASN A 386 30.44 3.21 2.69
CA ASN A 386 29.22 2.42 2.52
C ASN A 386 28.22 2.62 3.67
N THR A 387 28.08 3.87 4.14
CA THR A 387 27.19 4.22 5.24
C THR A 387 26.09 5.17 4.79
N THR A 388 24.95 5.03 5.43
CA THR A 388 23.82 5.94 5.31
C THR A 388 23.79 6.81 6.56
N LEU A 389 23.79 8.12 6.38
CA LEU A 389 23.67 9.10 7.46
C LEU A 389 22.30 9.74 7.42
N LEU A 390 21.71 9.88 8.60
CA LEU A 390 20.50 10.65 8.82
C LEU A 390 20.84 11.96 9.50
N SER A 391 20.17 13.00 9.06
CA SER A 391 20.16 14.32 9.70
C SER A 391 18.74 14.87 9.66
N SER A 392 18.46 15.89 10.48
CA SER A 392 17.16 16.54 10.51
C SER A 392 17.30 18.05 10.36
N THR A 393 16.37 18.65 9.64
CA THR A 393 16.17 20.10 9.59
C THR A 393 14.77 20.42 10.10
N TYR A 394 14.61 21.56 10.77
CA TYR A 394 13.35 21.91 11.42
C TYR A 394 12.82 23.24 10.93
N GLY A 395 11.50 23.33 10.81
CA GLY A 395 10.77 24.56 10.59
C GLY A 395 9.57 24.61 11.53
N SER A 396 9.02 25.80 11.73
CA SER A 396 7.79 25.94 12.49
C SER A 396 6.96 27.12 12.04
N SER A 397 5.66 27.05 12.28
CA SER A 397 4.72 28.15 12.12
C SER A 397 3.84 28.26 13.36
N GLN A 398 3.32 29.46 13.63
CA GLN A 398 2.30 29.62 14.65
C GLN A 398 1.05 28.81 14.26
N LEU A 399 0.39 28.22 15.26
CA LEU A 399 -0.93 27.64 15.07
C LEU A 399 -1.93 28.78 14.99
N ASN A 400 -2.31 29.13 13.77
CA ASN A 400 -3.40 30.07 13.55
C ASN A 400 -4.72 29.34 13.82
N ALA A 401 -5.61 29.93 14.62
CA ALA A 401 -6.97 29.43 14.88
C ALA A 401 -7.92 29.62 13.67
N GLY A 402 -7.38 29.61 12.45
CA GLY A 402 -8.14 29.79 11.21
C GLY A 402 -9.02 28.57 10.93
N GLY A 403 -10.24 28.81 10.44
CA GLY A 403 -11.23 27.75 10.20
C GLY A 403 -10.89 26.75 9.10
N ASP A 404 -9.84 26.99 8.30
CA ASP A 404 -9.43 26.09 7.20
C ASP A 404 -8.51 24.94 7.65
N ARG A 405 -7.95 25.01 8.86
CA ARG A 405 -7.05 24.00 9.46
C ARG A 405 -5.82 23.69 8.59
N VAL A 406 -5.41 24.65 7.75
CA VAL A 406 -4.27 24.52 6.85
C VAL A 406 -3.12 25.39 7.32
N TYR A 407 -1.95 24.78 7.45
CA TYR A 407 -0.76 25.42 7.99
C TYR A 407 0.38 25.31 7.00
N SER A 408 1.22 26.33 6.95
CA SER A 408 2.37 26.40 6.06
C SER A 408 3.65 26.53 6.87
N VAL A 409 4.56 25.58 6.71
CA VAL A 409 5.84 25.54 7.41
C VAL A 409 6.96 25.58 6.40
N THR A 410 7.90 26.49 6.61
CA THR A 410 9.15 26.55 5.83
C THR A 410 10.27 25.91 6.63
N VAL A 411 11.01 25.00 6.01
CA VAL A 411 12.09 24.23 6.62
C VAL A 411 13.36 24.47 5.82
N PRO A 412 14.55 24.66 6.44
CA PRO A 412 15.80 24.71 5.69
C PRO A 412 16.02 23.47 4.82
N ARG A 413 16.63 23.62 3.65
CA ARG A 413 17.01 22.49 2.79
C ARG A 413 17.99 21.54 3.49
N CYS A 414 18.08 20.31 3.02
CA CYS A 414 19.13 19.38 3.45
C CYS A 414 20.53 19.95 3.14
N ALA A 415 21.45 19.86 4.10
CA ALA A 415 22.67 20.66 4.15
C ALA A 415 23.71 20.32 3.06
N SER A 416 23.78 19.06 2.65
CA SER A 416 24.75 18.60 1.65
C SER A 416 24.10 18.41 0.28
N ASN A 417 24.85 18.66 -0.80
CA ASN A 417 24.42 18.33 -2.16
C ASN A 417 24.30 16.81 -2.41
N SER A 418 24.92 15.97 -1.55
CA SER A 418 24.74 14.51 -1.53
C SER A 418 23.54 14.06 -0.67
N SER A 419 22.92 14.98 0.06
CA SER A 419 21.78 14.70 0.92
C SER A 419 20.46 15.04 0.22
N HIS A 420 19.39 14.33 0.56
CA HIS A 420 18.06 14.58 0.02
C HIS A 420 16.98 14.38 1.08
N VAL A 421 15.83 15.01 0.85
CA VAL A 421 14.64 14.83 1.67
C VAL A 421 14.10 13.41 1.49
N ASP A 422 14.00 12.66 2.59
CA ASP A 422 13.52 11.28 2.60
C ASP A 422 12.12 11.15 3.24
N SER A 423 11.92 11.83 4.36
CA SER A 423 10.69 11.73 5.14
C SER A 423 10.50 12.98 6.00
N TYR A 424 9.33 13.10 6.61
CA TYR A 424 9.01 14.21 7.50
C TYR A 424 8.00 13.79 8.57
N ARG A 425 7.96 14.51 9.67
CA ARG A 425 6.90 14.38 10.68
C ARG A 425 6.47 15.75 11.21
N VAL A 426 5.27 15.79 11.75
CA VAL A 426 4.66 17.02 12.26
C VAL A 426 4.58 16.95 13.78
N GLY A 427 4.89 18.07 14.43
CA GLY A 427 4.89 18.21 15.89
C GLY A 427 4.00 19.35 16.35
N LEU A 428 3.26 19.15 17.43
CA LEU A 428 2.54 20.20 18.14
C LEU A 428 3.36 20.62 19.36
N CYS A 429 3.67 21.90 19.48
CA CYS A 429 4.63 22.40 20.48
C CYS A 429 4.01 23.49 21.36
N THR A 430 4.40 23.51 22.64
CA THR A 430 3.95 24.50 23.64
C THR A 430 4.98 25.63 23.87
N GLY A 431 6.17 25.54 23.27
CA GLY A 431 7.24 26.54 23.40
C GLY A 431 8.08 26.70 22.13
N GLU A 432 9.06 27.61 22.18
CA GLU A 432 9.94 27.95 21.04
C GLU A 432 10.95 26.86 20.69
N ASN A 433 11.27 25.97 21.63
CA ASN A 433 12.16 24.84 21.40
C ASN A 433 11.39 23.58 20.99
N ASN A 434 12.00 22.76 20.14
CA ASN A 434 11.45 21.50 19.65
C ASN A 434 11.46 20.38 20.71
N SER A 435 12.11 20.59 21.85
CA SER A 435 12.13 19.65 22.98
C SER A 435 10.76 19.49 23.66
N MET A 436 9.83 20.43 23.44
CA MET A 436 8.47 20.43 24.00
C MET A 436 7.42 20.21 22.92
N CYS A 437 7.70 19.32 21.96
CA CYS A 437 6.75 18.95 20.92
C CYS A 437 6.24 17.53 21.13
N SER A 438 4.93 17.33 20.97
CA SER A 438 4.33 16.02 20.73
C SER A 438 4.42 15.73 19.24
N TRP A 439 5.09 14.65 18.85
CA TRP A 439 5.38 14.32 17.46
C TRP A 439 4.49 13.20 16.95
N ALA A 440 3.95 13.38 15.74
CA ALA A 440 3.33 12.30 15.00
C ALA A 440 4.40 11.33 14.42
N GLY A 441 3.94 10.18 13.92
CA GLY A 441 4.78 9.25 13.17
C GLY A 441 5.35 9.88 11.90
N TYR A 442 6.46 9.35 11.39
CA TYR A 442 7.03 9.82 10.11
C TYR A 442 6.09 9.52 8.93
N ARG A 443 6.17 10.34 7.88
CA ARG A 443 5.63 10.03 6.55
C ARG A 443 6.79 9.97 5.58
N GLN A 444 6.86 8.86 4.86
CA GLN A 444 7.84 8.70 3.79
C GLN A 444 7.44 9.58 2.61
N LEU A 445 8.42 10.25 2.02
CA LEU A 445 8.24 11.11 0.88
C LEU A 445 8.82 10.46 -0.37
N ARG A 446 8.20 10.81 -1.49
CA ARG A 446 8.70 10.49 -2.81
C ARG A 446 8.74 11.76 -3.63
N THR A 447 9.96 12.15 -3.97
CA THR A 447 10.26 13.41 -4.62
C THR A 447 10.34 13.24 -6.13
N TYR A 448 9.86 14.22 -6.87
CA TYR A 448 9.85 14.17 -8.33
C TYR A 448 10.05 15.57 -8.91
N LEU A 449 10.43 15.64 -10.18
CA LEU A 449 10.59 16.90 -10.87
C LEU A 449 9.38 17.15 -11.77
N THR A 450 8.68 18.26 -11.56
CA THR A 450 7.50 18.62 -12.35
C THR A 450 7.81 18.58 -13.85
N GLY A 451 6.98 17.85 -14.60
CA GLY A 451 7.14 17.68 -16.06
C GLY A 451 8.22 16.68 -16.47
N LYS A 452 8.91 16.00 -15.54
CA LYS A 452 9.80 14.88 -15.83
C LYS A 452 9.27 13.60 -15.19
N GLN A 453 9.31 12.52 -15.96
CA GLN A 453 8.92 11.21 -15.47
C GLN A 453 9.93 10.68 -14.45
N GLY A 454 9.43 10.10 -13.37
CA GLY A 454 10.22 9.33 -12.43
C GLY A 454 10.60 10.10 -11.16
N ILE A 455 11.18 9.36 -10.24
CA ILE A 455 11.52 9.84 -8.90
C ILE A 455 12.91 10.44 -8.94
N THR A 456 13.04 11.63 -8.35
CA THR A 456 14.28 12.39 -8.35
C THR A 456 14.52 12.89 -6.94
N ASN A 457 15.63 12.48 -6.36
CA ASN A 457 16.06 12.97 -5.05
C ASN A 457 16.51 14.43 -5.15
N GLY A 458 16.24 15.20 -4.10
CA GLY A 458 16.71 16.59 -4.03
C GLY A 458 16.74 17.11 -2.59
N THR A 459 17.47 18.21 -2.41
CA THR A 459 17.72 18.80 -1.09
C THR A 459 16.53 19.59 -0.53
N ALA A 460 15.60 19.99 -1.38
CA ALA A 460 14.45 20.82 -1.02
C ALA A 460 13.21 20.41 -1.81
N ILE A 461 12.04 20.55 -1.19
CA ILE A 461 10.75 20.15 -1.77
C ILE A 461 9.70 21.25 -1.63
N ASN A 462 8.68 21.20 -2.49
CA ASN A 462 7.48 22.01 -2.34
C ASN A 462 6.26 21.10 -2.18
N LEU A 463 5.89 20.76 -0.95
CA LEU A 463 4.67 19.99 -0.68
C LEU A 463 3.46 20.92 -0.66
N ASP A 464 2.84 21.10 -1.83
CA ASP A 464 1.71 22.01 -2.05
C ASP A 464 0.48 21.68 -1.19
N MET A 465 0.32 20.42 -0.79
CA MET A 465 -0.62 19.99 0.24
C MET A 465 -0.30 18.55 0.66
N ASP A 466 -0.22 18.31 1.97
CA ASP A 466 -0.44 17.00 2.54
C ASP A 466 -1.93 16.75 2.72
N HIS A 467 -2.44 15.81 1.95
CA HIS A 467 -3.87 15.50 1.85
C HIS A 467 -4.36 14.51 2.91
N ASP A 468 -3.47 13.94 3.74
CA ASP A 468 -3.84 12.99 4.78
C ASP A 468 -3.85 13.63 6.17
N ASN A 469 -4.82 13.25 6.99
CA ASN A 469 -4.95 13.72 8.37
C ASN A 469 -3.83 13.15 9.26
N TRP A 470 -3.28 13.99 10.13
CA TRP A 470 -2.25 13.60 11.10
C TRP A 470 -2.87 13.13 12.42
N LYS A 471 -2.25 12.14 13.07
CA LYS A 471 -2.65 11.63 14.39
C LYS A 471 -1.46 11.70 15.33
N TRP A 472 -1.77 12.07 16.57
CA TRP A 472 -0.87 12.05 17.71
C TRP A 472 -1.38 10.99 18.68
N ASN A 473 -0.47 10.19 19.21
CA ASN A 473 -0.79 9.20 20.24
C ASN A 473 -0.85 9.84 21.62
#